data_AF-A0A0A7LKU4-F1
#
_entry.id   AF-A0A0A7LKU4-F1
#
_cell.length_a   1.000
_cell.length_b   1.000
_cell.length_c   1.000
_cell.angle_alpha   90.00
_cell.angle_beta   90.00
_cell.angle_gamma   90.00
#
_symmetry.space_group_name_H-M   'P 1'
#
loop_
_entity.id
_entity.type
_entity.pdbx_description
1 polymer ?
#
loop_
_entity_poly.entity_id
_entity_poly.type
_entity_poly.pdbx_seq_one_letter_code
_entity_poly.pdbx_strand_id
1 'polypeptide(L)'
;MAAHGQPMRPGLAFFGACGLLVIWAVLLFLVAVFGFRGYPEIQHLQQITYPESGYHLLPVKLSKAGFEGFRWALWAAGAVTSLAFVLVQRRKQKLYHEMQALVAELRDSWRALGHSLRHLPRSYQLTALLLLALLTAVRTYFFFYFPQEGDEVLSYMCFGSEGIVAATSFYPLPNNHVLYNVISTFFHQINTGFHFTTRLPTFLISLGGTVLLFAAVLRFTSFTVALLTVGLFCFTPYSIYYSFVGRGYFLQAICSGLGFLAVLGICYRPTRLRLYWFVLLVTSILGFYTIPTYAYAFLPLMLVVATRSLWRPGQVAPGAVLATGLLTGVACALLYAPVMLVSGPRMLFSNQYLKALPFATFTRGFASHSGVVLEYLIGQERIGTASVLLIHVVLLIGLFIAKPGTWLRQYGGVIVLVLLLPYGIITWQSVFPPPGP
;
A
#
# COMPACT_ATOMS: atom_id res chain seq x y z
N MET A 1 0.36 29.27 -30.60
CA MET A 1 0.22 29.89 -29.26
C MET A 1 -0.79 29.07 -28.45
N ALA A 2 -0.34 27.99 -27.80
CA ALA A 2 -1.17 27.28 -26.84
C ALA A 2 -1.17 28.09 -25.55
N ALA A 3 -2.32 28.63 -25.16
CA ALA A 3 -2.47 29.25 -23.86
C ALA A 3 -2.00 28.25 -22.80
N HIS A 4 -0.88 28.53 -22.14
CA HIS A 4 -0.48 27.86 -20.90
C HIS A 4 -1.48 28.27 -19.82
N GLY A 5 -2.69 27.75 -19.92
CA GLY A 5 -3.68 27.80 -18.86
C GLY A 5 -3.00 27.22 -17.64
N GLN A 6 -2.95 27.98 -16.55
CA GLN A 6 -2.38 27.50 -15.32
C GLN A 6 -3.01 26.14 -15.01
N PRO A 7 -2.22 25.12 -14.65
CA PRO A 7 -2.73 23.80 -14.35
C PRO A 7 -3.77 23.95 -13.24
N MET A 8 -5.04 23.69 -13.59
CA MET A 8 -6.14 23.85 -12.65
C MET A 8 -5.89 22.93 -11.47
N ARG A 9 -5.73 23.54 -10.29
CA ARG A 9 -5.60 22.79 -9.05
C ARG A 9 -6.90 22.00 -8.82
N PRO A 10 -6.84 20.74 -8.39
CA PRO A 10 -8.03 20.01 -8.02
C PRO A 10 -8.76 20.75 -6.90
N GLY A 11 -10.00 21.17 -7.16
CA GLY A 11 -10.86 21.79 -6.16
C GLY A 11 -11.56 20.77 -5.27
N LEU A 12 -12.36 21.24 -4.31
CA LEU A 12 -13.17 20.39 -3.43
C LEU A 12 -14.11 19.45 -4.21
N ALA A 13 -14.58 19.86 -5.39
CA ALA A 13 -15.39 19.00 -6.25
C ALA A 13 -14.63 17.74 -6.72
N PHE A 14 -13.34 17.84 -7.01
CA PHE A 14 -12.53 16.67 -7.36
C PHE A 14 -12.46 15.69 -6.20
N PHE A 15 -12.18 16.17 -4.98
CA PHE A 15 -12.13 15.32 -3.78
C PHE A 15 -13.51 14.75 -3.43
N GLY A 16 -14.59 15.50 -3.62
CA GLY A 16 -15.95 14.99 -3.48
C GLY A 16 -16.27 13.87 -4.48
N ALA A 17 -15.79 13.98 -5.73
CA ALA A 17 -15.97 12.95 -6.74
C ALA A 17 -15.16 11.68 -6.42
N CYS A 18 -13.89 11.85 -6.02
CA CYS A 18 -13.05 10.75 -5.57
C CYS A 18 -13.63 10.07 -4.32
N GLY A 19 -14.12 10.85 -3.35
CA GLY A 19 -14.75 10.34 -2.14
C GLY A 19 -16.01 9.53 -2.44
N LEU A 20 -16.90 10.04 -3.29
CA LEU A 20 -18.08 9.31 -3.74
C LEU A 20 -17.71 8.00 -4.43
N LEU A 21 -16.74 8.03 -5.35
CA LEU A 21 -16.28 6.84 -6.08
C LEU A 21 -15.69 5.78 -5.14
N VAL A 22 -14.79 6.19 -4.23
CA VAL A 22 -14.12 5.29 -3.28
C VAL A 22 -15.12 4.69 -2.30
N ILE A 23 -15.96 5.51 -1.67
CA ILE A 23 -16.95 5.02 -0.69
C ILE A 23 -17.94 4.09 -1.38
N TRP A 24 -18.41 4.45 -2.57
CA TRP A 24 -19.29 3.57 -3.37
C TRP A 24 -18.64 2.23 -3.69
N ALA A 25 -17.37 2.22 -4.13
CA ALA A 25 -16.65 0.98 -4.44
C ALA A 25 -16.43 0.10 -3.19
N VAL A 26 -16.06 0.71 -2.05
CA VAL A 26 -15.90 -0.01 -0.77
C VAL A 26 -17.22 -0.60 -0.30
N LEU A 27 -18.32 0.16 -0.35
CA LEU A 27 -19.63 -0.33 0.05
C LEU A 27 -20.13 -1.43 -0.88
N LEU A 28 -19.93 -1.30 -2.19
CA LEU A 28 -20.29 -2.33 -3.16
C LEU A 28 -19.52 -3.63 -2.89
N PHE A 29 -18.21 -3.52 -2.62
CA PHE A 29 -17.40 -4.67 -2.19
C PHE A 29 -17.96 -5.31 -0.92
N LEU A 30 -18.22 -4.52 0.13
CA LEU A 30 -18.76 -5.05 1.39
C LEU A 30 -20.17 -5.63 1.24
N VAL A 31 -21.03 -5.07 0.40
CA VAL A 31 -22.34 -5.66 0.06
C VAL A 31 -22.16 -6.98 -0.69
N ALA A 32 -21.22 -7.06 -1.64
CA ALA A 32 -20.92 -8.31 -2.33
C ALA A 32 -20.39 -9.39 -1.37
N VAL A 33 -19.63 -8.99 -0.33
CA VAL A 33 -19.16 -9.92 0.69
C VAL A 33 -20.28 -10.27 1.70
N PHE A 34 -20.91 -9.32 2.36
CA PHE A 34 -21.79 -9.63 3.50
C PHE A 34 -23.29 -9.55 3.19
N GLY A 35 -23.68 -8.85 2.12
CA GLY A 35 -25.08 -8.52 1.82
C GLY A 35 -25.98 -9.73 1.56
N PHE A 36 -25.41 -10.79 0.99
CA PHE A 36 -26.13 -12.00 0.58
C PHE A 36 -25.85 -13.22 1.48
N ARG A 37 -25.08 -13.03 2.56
CA ARG A 37 -24.64 -14.12 3.44
C ARG A 37 -25.47 -14.20 4.71
N GLY A 38 -25.58 -15.42 5.25
CA GLY A 38 -26.27 -15.69 6.50
C GLY A 38 -25.33 -15.62 7.71
N TYR A 39 -25.90 -15.38 8.90
CA TYR A 39 -25.15 -15.46 10.16
C TYR A 39 -24.40 -16.79 10.40
N PRO A 40 -24.88 -17.97 9.94
CA PRO A 40 -24.13 -19.23 10.09
C PRO A 40 -22.72 -19.19 9.50
N GLU A 41 -22.49 -18.46 8.40
CA GLU A 41 -21.15 -18.31 7.80
C GLU A 41 -20.21 -17.52 8.73
N ILE A 42 -20.75 -16.55 9.48
CA ILE A 42 -19.99 -15.81 10.49
C ILE A 42 -19.71 -16.70 11.71
N GLN A 43 -20.66 -17.54 12.11
CA GLN A 43 -20.46 -18.49 13.21
C GLN A 43 -19.42 -19.56 12.86
N HIS A 44 -19.35 -19.98 11.59
CA HIS A 44 -18.36 -20.94 11.13
C HIS A 44 -16.91 -20.47 11.38
N LEU A 45 -16.66 -19.15 11.36
CA LEU A 45 -15.34 -18.61 11.69
C LEU A 45 -14.85 -18.97 13.10
N GLN A 46 -15.76 -19.26 14.05
CA GLN A 46 -15.38 -19.72 15.39
C GLN A 46 -14.78 -21.13 15.40
N GLN A 47 -14.91 -21.89 14.31
CA GLN A 47 -14.38 -23.24 14.16
C GLN A 47 -12.99 -23.25 13.53
N ILE A 48 -12.53 -22.13 12.99
CA ILE A 48 -11.19 -21.99 12.41
C ILE A 48 -10.19 -21.95 13.56
N THR A 49 -9.36 -22.99 13.65
CA THR A 49 -8.24 -23.06 14.59
C THR A 49 -7.04 -22.34 14.03
N TYR A 50 -6.37 -21.53 14.84
CA TYR A 50 -5.10 -20.89 14.47
C TYR A 50 -4.01 -21.16 15.52
N PRO A 51 -2.74 -21.32 15.11
CA PRO A 51 -1.61 -21.49 16.01
C PRO A 51 -1.12 -20.14 16.57
N GLU A 52 -1.26 -19.95 17.88
CA GLU A 52 -0.62 -18.88 18.67
C GLU A 52 -0.11 -19.48 19.98
N SER A 53 1.13 -20.00 20.03
CA SER A 53 1.64 -20.79 21.18
C SER A 53 0.80 -22.05 21.54
N GLY A 54 -0.07 -22.48 20.63
CA GLY A 54 -1.06 -23.55 20.77
C GLY A 54 -2.18 -23.34 19.75
N TYR A 55 -3.13 -24.26 19.64
CA TYR A 55 -4.30 -24.08 18.76
C TYR A 55 -5.43 -23.37 19.51
N HIS A 56 -5.80 -22.18 19.04
CA HIS A 56 -6.85 -21.36 19.64
C HIS A 56 -8.02 -21.16 18.68
N LEU A 57 -9.21 -20.97 19.26
CA LEU A 57 -10.41 -20.51 18.55
C LEU A 57 -10.59 -19.02 18.85
N LEU A 58 -10.89 -18.23 17.83
CA LEU A 58 -11.19 -16.82 18.01
C LEU A 58 -12.69 -16.68 18.35
N PRO A 59 -13.05 -16.15 19.54
CA PRO A 59 -14.45 -15.97 19.87
C PRO A 59 -15.05 -14.84 19.02
N VAL A 60 -15.95 -15.20 18.10
CA VAL A 60 -16.73 -14.22 17.32
C VAL A 60 -17.75 -13.57 18.25
N LYS A 61 -17.60 -12.26 18.47
CA LYS A 61 -18.45 -11.47 19.40
C LYS A 61 -19.73 -10.95 18.76
N LEU A 62 -19.83 -10.99 17.43
CA LEU A 62 -20.96 -10.46 16.69
C LEU A 62 -22.19 -11.35 16.92
N SER A 63 -23.27 -10.79 17.47
CA SER A 63 -24.55 -11.48 17.61
C SER A 63 -25.30 -11.56 16.27
N LYS A 64 -26.26 -12.49 16.15
CA LYS A 64 -27.12 -12.60 14.96
C LYS A 64 -27.80 -11.27 14.62
N ALA A 65 -28.38 -10.60 15.63
CA ALA A 65 -29.04 -9.32 15.44
C ALA A 65 -28.04 -8.21 15.01
N GLY A 66 -26.84 -8.21 15.57
CA GLY A 66 -25.78 -7.28 15.18
C GLY A 66 -25.32 -7.49 13.74
N PHE A 67 -25.17 -8.74 13.31
CA PHE A 67 -24.84 -9.07 11.92
C PHE A 67 -25.94 -8.64 10.94
N GLU A 68 -27.21 -8.94 11.25
CA GLU A 68 -28.34 -8.52 10.41
C GLU A 68 -28.45 -6.99 10.32
N GLY A 69 -28.26 -6.28 11.44
CA GLY A 69 -28.21 -4.81 11.45
C GLY A 69 -27.08 -4.26 10.58
N PHE A 70 -25.88 -4.84 10.68
CA PHE A 70 -24.74 -4.48 9.82
C PHE A 70 -25.03 -4.73 8.34
N ARG A 71 -25.61 -5.89 8.01
CA ARG A 71 -25.99 -6.27 6.64
C ARG A 71 -26.98 -5.29 6.02
N TRP A 72 -28.03 -4.92 6.75
CA TRP A 72 -29.01 -3.93 6.29
C TRP A 72 -28.42 -2.53 6.17
N ALA A 73 -27.54 -2.13 7.10
CA ALA A 73 -26.83 -0.86 7.01
C ALA A 73 -25.94 -0.78 5.75
N LEU A 74 -25.25 -1.87 5.40
CA LEU A 74 -24.47 -1.96 4.15
C LEU A 74 -25.36 -1.80 2.92
N TRP A 75 -26.50 -2.51 2.87
CA TRP A 75 -27.45 -2.38 1.76
C TRP A 75 -28.01 -0.97 1.62
N ALA A 76 -28.42 -0.35 2.73
CA ALA A 76 -28.94 1.01 2.73
C ALA A 76 -27.87 2.01 2.27
N ALA A 77 -26.66 1.94 2.82
CA ALA A 77 -25.54 2.80 2.43
C ALA A 77 -25.13 2.58 0.96
N GLY A 78 -25.09 1.32 0.51
CA GLY A 78 -24.81 0.96 -0.88
C GLY A 78 -25.86 1.50 -1.85
N ALA A 79 -27.15 1.42 -1.50
CA ALA A 79 -28.24 1.96 -2.31
C ALA A 79 -28.19 3.50 -2.39
N VAL A 80 -27.97 4.18 -1.25
CA VAL A 80 -27.86 5.64 -1.19
C VAL A 80 -26.67 6.14 -2.01
N THR A 81 -25.50 5.51 -1.86
CA THR A 81 -24.29 5.92 -2.60
C THR A 81 -24.39 5.59 -4.09
N SER A 82 -25.04 4.47 -4.45
CA SER A 82 -25.33 4.13 -5.86
C SER A 82 -26.29 5.13 -6.50
N LEU A 83 -27.35 5.52 -5.80
CA LEU A 83 -28.27 6.56 -6.27
C LEU A 83 -27.55 7.91 -6.44
N ALA A 84 -26.74 8.32 -5.45
CA ALA A 84 -25.94 9.53 -5.55
C ALA A 84 -25.00 9.49 -6.77
N PHE A 85 -24.33 8.36 -7.02
CA PHE A 85 -23.48 8.16 -8.19
C PHE A 85 -24.27 8.31 -9.50
N VAL A 86 -25.42 7.65 -9.61
CA VAL A 86 -26.31 7.75 -10.80
C VAL A 86 -26.80 9.19 -11.00
N LEU A 87 -27.17 9.90 -9.94
CA LEU A 87 -27.62 11.30 -10.03
C LEU A 87 -26.51 12.23 -10.51
N VAL A 88 -25.28 12.04 -10.02
CA VAL A 88 -24.10 12.80 -10.47
C VAL A 88 -23.83 12.56 -11.96
N GLN A 89 -23.92 11.30 -12.41
CA GLN A 89 -23.74 10.91 -13.81
C GLN A 89 -24.84 11.53 -14.70
N ARG A 90 -26.11 11.41 -14.31
CA ARG A 90 -27.26 11.90 -15.10
C ARG A 90 -27.28 13.42 -15.22
N ARG A 91 -27.00 14.14 -14.12
CA ARG A 91 -27.07 15.61 -14.10
C ARG A 91 -25.84 16.27 -14.72
N LYS A 92 -24.82 15.50 -15.16
CA LYS A 92 -23.55 16.00 -15.72
C LYS A 92 -22.97 17.16 -14.89
N GLN A 93 -23.03 17.05 -13.57
CA GLN A 93 -22.63 18.13 -12.65
C GLN A 93 -21.11 18.37 -12.65
N LYS A 94 -20.65 19.32 -11.83
CA LYS A 94 -19.23 19.60 -11.61
C LYS A 94 -18.41 18.34 -11.25
N LEU A 95 -18.96 17.46 -10.40
CA LEU A 95 -18.32 16.19 -10.02
C LEU A 95 -18.06 15.28 -11.24
N TYR A 96 -19.02 15.18 -12.15
CA TYR A 96 -18.88 14.39 -13.39
C TYR A 96 -17.72 14.90 -14.25
N HIS A 97 -17.59 16.22 -14.41
CA HIS A 97 -16.50 16.82 -15.18
C HIS A 97 -15.13 16.56 -14.56
N GLU A 98 -15.02 16.59 -13.22
CA GLU A 98 -13.77 16.22 -12.52
C GLU A 98 -13.43 14.74 -12.72
N MET A 99 -14.42 13.84 -12.71
CA MET A 99 -14.19 12.42 -13.04
C MET A 99 -13.73 12.23 -14.48
N GLN A 100 -14.37 12.90 -15.44
CA GLN A 100 -13.95 12.83 -16.85
C GLN A 100 -12.53 13.37 -17.06
N ALA A 101 -12.17 14.46 -16.36
CA ALA A 101 -10.82 14.98 -16.38
C ALA A 101 -9.80 14.00 -15.78
N LEU A 102 -10.14 13.36 -14.64
CA LEU A 102 -9.31 12.31 -14.05
C LEU A 102 -9.14 11.12 -15.00
N VAL A 103 -10.22 10.66 -15.64
CA VAL A 103 -10.18 9.55 -16.62
C VAL A 103 -9.31 9.91 -17.83
N ALA A 104 -9.39 11.15 -18.32
CA ALA A 104 -8.51 11.65 -19.38
C ALA A 104 -7.04 11.63 -18.92
N GLU A 105 -6.73 12.17 -17.73
CA GLU A 105 -5.37 12.16 -17.17
C GLU A 105 -4.83 10.75 -16.95
N LEU A 106 -5.68 9.81 -16.50
CA LEU A 106 -5.34 8.39 -16.35
C LEU A 106 -5.01 7.76 -17.69
N ARG A 107 -5.88 7.92 -18.70
CA ARG A 107 -5.69 7.37 -20.04
C ARG A 107 -4.42 7.93 -20.71
N ASP A 108 -4.20 9.23 -20.59
CA ASP A 108 -3.02 9.88 -21.15
C ASP A 108 -1.73 9.49 -20.41
N SER A 109 -1.81 9.24 -19.10
CA SER A 109 -0.70 8.69 -18.34
C SER A 109 -0.41 7.23 -18.66
N TRP A 110 -1.44 6.40 -18.87
CA TRP A 110 -1.27 5.01 -19.30
C TRP A 110 -0.62 4.93 -20.68
N ARG A 111 -1.11 5.71 -21.65
CA ARG A 111 -0.49 5.84 -22.97
C ARG A 111 0.95 6.33 -22.89
N ALA A 112 1.21 7.33 -22.05
CA ALA A 112 2.56 7.85 -21.84
C ALA A 112 3.50 6.81 -21.22
N LEU A 113 3.04 5.98 -20.27
CA LEU A 113 3.83 4.88 -19.71
C LEU A 113 4.21 3.88 -20.80
N GLY A 114 3.24 3.43 -21.59
CA GLY A 114 3.49 2.52 -22.72
C GLY A 114 4.42 3.13 -23.77
N HIS A 115 4.23 4.41 -24.10
CA HIS A 115 5.09 5.14 -25.03
C HIS A 115 6.53 5.24 -24.50
N SER A 116 6.71 5.58 -23.22
CA SER A 116 8.02 5.67 -22.58
C SER A 116 8.80 4.36 -22.64
N LEU A 117 8.14 3.20 -22.52
CA LEU A 117 8.79 1.91 -22.66
C LEU A 117 9.09 1.55 -24.13
N ARG A 118 8.14 1.79 -25.04
CA ARG A 118 8.25 1.41 -26.46
C ARG A 118 9.24 2.26 -27.27
N HIS A 119 9.53 3.48 -26.84
CA HIS A 119 10.44 4.41 -27.54
C HIS A 119 11.83 4.51 -26.90
N LEU A 120 12.16 3.61 -25.97
CA LEU A 120 13.54 3.47 -25.51
C LEU A 120 14.44 3.00 -26.67
N PRO A 121 15.71 3.42 -26.71
CA PRO A 121 16.71 2.81 -27.58
C PRO A 121 16.70 1.28 -27.45
N ARG A 122 16.95 0.55 -28.55
CA ARG A 122 16.92 -0.92 -28.56
C ARG A 122 17.83 -1.54 -27.49
N SER A 123 18.99 -0.95 -27.23
CA SER A 123 19.90 -1.38 -26.17
C SER A 123 19.25 -1.30 -24.78
N TYR A 124 18.57 -0.19 -24.47
CA TYR A 124 17.86 0.00 -23.20
C TYR A 124 16.65 -0.93 -23.06
N GLN A 125 15.92 -1.18 -24.15
CA GLN A 125 14.83 -2.17 -24.15
C GLN A 125 15.36 -3.57 -23.83
N LEU A 126 16.45 -3.97 -24.48
CA LEU A 126 17.09 -5.27 -24.24
C LEU A 126 17.61 -5.37 -22.81
N THR A 127 18.26 -4.33 -22.28
CA THR A 127 18.71 -4.31 -20.87
C THR A 127 17.54 -4.44 -19.89
N ALA A 128 16.44 -3.71 -20.09
CA ALA A 128 15.26 -3.82 -19.24
C ALA A 128 14.58 -5.18 -19.33
N LEU A 129 14.51 -5.77 -20.54
CA LEU A 129 13.96 -7.10 -20.76
C LEU A 129 14.84 -8.18 -20.10
N LEU A 130 16.16 -8.09 -20.24
CA LEU A 130 17.11 -9.00 -19.60
C LEU A 130 17.03 -8.90 -18.07
N LEU A 131 16.91 -7.68 -17.52
CA LEU A 131 16.69 -7.49 -16.08
C LEU A 131 15.38 -8.15 -15.64
N LEU A 132 14.27 -7.92 -16.36
CA LEU A 132 12.98 -8.52 -16.04
C LEU A 132 13.02 -10.05 -16.15
N ALA A 133 13.68 -10.59 -17.18
CA ALA A 133 13.85 -12.02 -17.39
C ALA A 133 14.69 -12.65 -16.27
N LEU A 134 15.79 -12.00 -15.86
CA LEU A 134 16.62 -12.44 -14.75
C LEU A 134 15.85 -12.42 -13.44
N LEU A 135 15.13 -11.32 -13.14
CA LEU A 135 14.27 -11.23 -11.96
C LEU A 135 13.19 -12.31 -11.98
N THR A 136 12.55 -12.53 -13.12
CA THR A 136 11.54 -13.60 -13.27
C THR A 136 12.16 -14.97 -13.01
N ALA A 137 13.33 -15.26 -13.56
CA ALA A 137 14.03 -16.53 -13.34
C ALA A 137 14.38 -16.75 -11.86
N VAL A 138 14.95 -15.74 -11.19
CA VAL A 138 15.29 -15.78 -9.76
C VAL A 138 14.05 -15.99 -8.90
N ARG A 139 12.98 -15.21 -9.15
CA ARG A 139 11.72 -15.33 -8.40
C ARG A 139 11.06 -16.68 -8.63
N THR A 140 11.08 -17.19 -9.86
CA THR A 140 10.54 -18.52 -10.20
C THR A 140 11.33 -19.62 -9.51
N TYR A 141 12.66 -19.51 -9.44
CA TYR A 141 13.47 -20.46 -8.68
C TYR A 141 13.02 -20.49 -7.21
N PHE A 142 12.97 -19.35 -6.53
CA PHE A 142 12.53 -19.32 -5.14
C PHE A 142 11.06 -19.70 -4.95
N PHE A 143 10.19 -19.36 -5.90
CA PHE A 143 8.79 -19.76 -5.89
C PHE A 143 8.62 -21.28 -5.72
N PHE A 144 9.44 -22.08 -6.41
CA PHE A 144 9.37 -23.54 -6.37
C PHE A 144 10.25 -24.19 -5.30
N TYR A 145 11.43 -23.62 -5.02
CA TYR A 145 12.43 -24.27 -4.17
C TYR A 145 12.48 -23.74 -2.73
N PHE A 146 11.93 -22.55 -2.46
CA PHE A 146 11.92 -22.02 -1.10
C PHE A 146 10.87 -22.78 -0.26
N PRO A 147 11.22 -23.27 0.94
CA PRO A 147 10.30 -23.99 1.83
C PRO A 147 9.03 -23.18 2.13
N GLN A 148 7.94 -23.86 2.48
CA GLN A 148 6.71 -23.18 2.88
C GLN A 148 6.91 -22.53 4.25
N GLU A 149 6.69 -21.23 4.33
CA GLU A 149 6.83 -20.47 5.57
C GLU A 149 5.57 -20.54 6.42
N GLY A 150 5.73 -20.49 7.75
CA GLY A 150 4.62 -20.61 8.69
C GLY A 150 3.52 -19.56 8.43
N ASP A 151 3.91 -18.33 8.15
CA ASP A 151 2.99 -17.23 7.85
C ASP A 151 2.23 -17.43 6.51
N GLU A 152 2.82 -18.11 5.52
CA GLU A 152 2.14 -18.46 4.26
C GLU A 152 1.09 -19.56 4.50
N VAL A 153 1.47 -20.58 5.28
CA VAL A 153 0.58 -21.69 5.66
C VAL A 153 -0.61 -21.17 6.45
N LEU A 154 -0.37 -20.26 7.39
CA LEU A 154 -1.43 -19.58 8.13
C LEU A 154 -2.36 -18.78 7.22
N SER A 155 -1.77 -18.06 6.26
CA SER A 155 -2.56 -17.25 5.33
C SER A 155 -3.47 -18.12 4.46
N TYR A 156 -2.98 -19.30 4.06
CA TYR A 156 -3.78 -20.31 3.37
C TYR A 156 -4.90 -20.86 4.26
N MET A 157 -4.54 -21.47 5.39
CA MET A 157 -5.47 -22.23 6.25
C MET A 157 -6.54 -21.37 6.93
N CYS A 158 -6.23 -20.12 7.26
CA CYS A 158 -7.17 -19.27 8.00
C CYS A 158 -8.01 -18.35 7.10
N PHE A 159 -7.60 -18.14 5.85
CA PHE A 159 -8.23 -17.14 4.99
C PHE A 159 -8.41 -17.61 3.55
N GLY A 160 -7.33 -18.05 2.89
CA GLY A 160 -7.37 -18.48 1.48
C GLY A 160 -8.39 -19.59 1.26
N SER A 161 -8.28 -20.67 2.04
CA SER A 161 -9.17 -21.84 1.97
C SER A 161 -10.57 -21.59 2.55
N GLU A 162 -10.65 -20.76 3.58
CA GLU A 162 -11.88 -20.49 4.35
C GLU A 162 -12.85 -19.54 3.64
N GLY A 163 -12.35 -18.81 2.64
CA GLY A 163 -13.16 -17.96 1.79
C GLY A 163 -13.19 -16.48 2.20
N ILE A 164 -13.94 -15.70 1.41
CA ILE A 164 -13.81 -14.24 1.39
C ILE A 164 -14.35 -13.58 2.68
N VAL A 165 -15.24 -14.25 3.40
CA VAL A 165 -15.72 -13.80 4.72
C VAL A 165 -14.58 -13.85 5.73
N ALA A 166 -13.86 -14.98 5.79
CA ALA A 166 -12.70 -15.13 6.65
C ALA A 166 -11.62 -14.10 6.27
N ALA A 167 -11.28 -14.01 4.98
CA ALA A 167 -10.27 -13.06 4.49
C ALA A 167 -10.54 -11.59 4.82
N THR A 168 -11.80 -11.18 4.96
CA THR A 168 -12.20 -9.77 5.19
C THR A 168 -12.59 -9.43 6.62
N SER A 169 -12.87 -10.42 7.47
CA SER A 169 -13.41 -10.19 8.81
C SER A 169 -12.74 -11.01 9.93
N PHE A 170 -12.07 -12.11 9.59
CA PHE A 170 -11.35 -12.92 10.56
C PHE A 170 -9.93 -12.37 10.72
N TYR A 171 -9.57 -12.00 11.95
CA TYR A 171 -8.28 -11.39 12.28
C TYR A 171 -7.77 -11.95 13.62
N PRO A 172 -7.40 -13.25 13.65
CA PRO A 172 -7.00 -13.94 14.88
C PRO A 172 -5.59 -13.59 15.32
N LEU A 173 -4.74 -13.19 14.38
CA LEU A 173 -3.34 -12.86 14.62
C LEU A 173 -3.06 -11.44 14.12
N PRO A 174 -2.23 -10.67 14.84
CA PRO A 174 -1.62 -9.46 14.28
C PRO A 174 -0.79 -9.79 13.04
N ASN A 175 -0.42 -8.75 12.27
CA ASN A 175 0.32 -8.92 11.01
C ASN A 175 -0.47 -9.69 9.92
N ASN A 176 -1.79 -9.53 9.87
CA ASN A 176 -2.62 -10.14 8.83
C ASN A 176 -2.71 -9.24 7.58
N HIS A 177 -2.59 -9.84 6.39
CA HIS A 177 -2.59 -9.12 5.11
C HIS A 177 -3.95 -9.16 4.41
N VAL A 178 -4.92 -8.40 4.90
CA VAL A 178 -6.35 -8.51 4.53
C VAL A 178 -6.59 -8.43 3.02
N LEU A 179 -6.13 -7.37 2.34
CA LEU A 179 -6.29 -7.25 0.88
C LEU A 179 -5.60 -8.40 0.11
N TYR A 180 -4.44 -8.85 0.57
CA TYR A 180 -3.77 -9.97 -0.08
C TYR A 180 -4.55 -11.27 0.10
N ASN A 181 -5.10 -11.53 1.28
CA ASN A 181 -5.93 -12.71 1.53
C ASN A 181 -7.21 -12.70 0.69
N VAL A 182 -7.82 -11.53 0.48
CA VAL A 182 -8.94 -11.37 -0.46
C VAL A 182 -8.55 -11.85 -1.87
N ILE A 183 -7.37 -11.45 -2.35
CA ILE A 183 -6.85 -11.88 -3.66
C ILE A 183 -6.57 -13.39 -3.64
N SER A 184 -5.92 -13.90 -2.59
CA SER A 184 -5.62 -15.32 -2.39
C SER A 184 -6.88 -16.19 -2.45
N THR A 185 -7.98 -15.77 -1.80
CA THR A 185 -9.27 -16.46 -1.89
C THR A 185 -9.80 -16.56 -3.32
N PHE A 186 -9.66 -15.52 -4.15
CA PHE A 186 -10.09 -15.60 -5.55
C PHE A 186 -9.25 -16.61 -6.35
N PHE A 187 -7.96 -16.74 -6.04
CA PHE A 187 -7.12 -17.78 -6.66
C PHE A 187 -7.51 -19.18 -6.16
N HIS A 188 -7.81 -19.33 -4.86
CA HIS A 188 -8.31 -20.59 -4.29
C HIS A 188 -9.58 -21.09 -4.97
N GLN A 189 -10.50 -20.20 -5.34
CA GLN A 189 -11.73 -20.55 -6.06
C GLN A 189 -11.48 -21.15 -7.45
N ILE A 190 -10.33 -20.85 -8.05
CA ILE A 190 -9.93 -21.39 -9.36
C ILE A 190 -9.15 -22.70 -9.17
N ASN A 191 -8.24 -22.74 -8.21
CA ASN A 191 -7.44 -23.93 -7.90
C ASN A 191 -7.00 -23.90 -6.42
N THR A 192 -7.33 -24.98 -5.71
CA THR A 192 -7.09 -25.16 -4.27
C THR A 192 -5.63 -25.50 -3.94
N GLY A 193 -4.76 -25.68 -4.93
CA GLY A 193 -3.34 -25.95 -4.72
C GLY A 193 -2.66 -24.81 -3.96
N PHE A 194 -1.88 -25.16 -2.93
CA PHE A 194 -1.23 -24.20 -2.04
C PHE A 194 -0.50 -23.08 -2.80
N HIS A 195 0.46 -23.43 -3.67
CA HIS A 195 1.24 -22.44 -4.43
C HIS A 195 0.38 -21.58 -5.36
N PHE A 196 -0.71 -22.14 -5.90
CA PHE A 196 -1.63 -21.39 -6.76
C PHE A 196 -2.44 -20.39 -5.94
N THR A 197 -2.90 -20.80 -4.76
CA THR A 197 -3.68 -19.96 -3.86
C THR A 197 -2.82 -18.85 -3.24
N THR A 198 -1.62 -19.17 -2.77
CA THR A 198 -0.78 -18.23 -2.00
C THR A 198 0.28 -17.55 -2.86
N ARG A 199 1.26 -18.31 -3.37
CA ARG A 199 2.46 -17.74 -4.01
C ARG A 199 2.17 -17.09 -5.34
N LEU A 200 1.30 -17.68 -6.16
CA LEU A 200 1.02 -17.18 -7.52
C LEU A 200 0.46 -15.74 -7.51
N PRO A 201 -0.51 -15.38 -6.64
CA PRO A 201 -0.90 -13.98 -6.49
C PRO A 201 0.27 -13.04 -6.20
N THR A 202 1.13 -13.36 -5.22
CA THR A 202 2.28 -12.52 -4.88
C THR A 202 3.24 -12.41 -6.07
N PHE A 203 3.51 -13.53 -6.74
CA PHE A 203 4.40 -13.60 -7.90
C PHE A 203 3.90 -12.70 -9.05
N LEU A 204 2.60 -12.75 -9.35
CA LEU A 204 2.00 -11.90 -10.38
C LEU A 204 1.99 -10.42 -9.98
N ILE A 205 1.65 -10.12 -8.72
CA ILE A 205 1.72 -8.76 -8.17
C ILE A 205 3.16 -8.23 -8.25
N SER A 206 4.15 -9.04 -7.91
CA SER A 206 5.54 -8.60 -7.89
C SER A 206 6.08 -8.36 -9.30
N LEU A 207 5.73 -9.20 -10.29
CA LEU A 207 6.11 -8.99 -11.69
C LEU A 207 5.43 -7.74 -12.28
N GLY A 208 4.11 -7.65 -12.19
CA GLY A 208 3.36 -6.51 -12.70
C GLY A 208 3.74 -5.20 -12.00
N GLY A 209 3.93 -5.26 -10.69
CA GLY A 209 4.38 -4.15 -9.87
C GLY A 209 5.79 -3.67 -10.17
N THR A 210 6.73 -4.58 -10.41
CA THR A 210 8.10 -4.22 -10.84
C THR A 210 8.07 -3.47 -12.17
N VAL A 211 7.30 -3.95 -13.17
CA VAL A 211 7.17 -3.26 -14.46
C VAL A 211 6.51 -1.90 -14.29
N LEU A 212 5.45 -1.81 -13.49
CA LEU A 212 4.74 -0.56 -13.22
C LEU A 212 5.65 0.46 -12.52
N LEU A 213 6.38 0.06 -11.47
CA LEU A 213 7.32 0.91 -10.77
C LEU A 213 8.46 1.36 -11.68
N PHE A 214 9.04 0.46 -12.48
CA PHE A 214 10.08 0.81 -13.45
C PHE A 214 9.59 1.87 -14.43
N ALA A 215 8.42 1.68 -15.03
CA ALA A 215 7.82 2.63 -15.96
C ALA A 215 7.50 3.97 -15.27
N ALA A 216 7.00 3.93 -14.03
CA ALA A 216 6.71 5.13 -13.26
C ALA A 216 7.99 5.92 -12.92
N VAL A 217 9.03 5.27 -12.40
CA VAL A 217 10.32 5.90 -12.10
C VAL A 217 10.95 6.47 -13.37
N LEU A 218 10.93 5.73 -14.48
CA LEU A 218 11.42 6.18 -15.78
C LEU A 218 10.78 7.50 -16.24
N ARG A 219 9.50 7.73 -15.91
CA ARG A 219 8.83 9.00 -16.21
C ARG A 219 9.26 10.14 -15.29
N PHE A 220 9.76 9.84 -14.10
CA PHE A 220 10.28 10.82 -13.16
C PHE A 220 11.75 11.14 -13.38
N THR A 221 12.52 10.20 -13.95
CA THR A 221 13.98 10.24 -14.01
C THR A 221 14.50 9.85 -15.40
N SER A 222 15.72 9.30 -15.47
CA SER A 222 16.28 8.67 -16.66
C SER A 222 16.18 7.15 -16.60
N PHE A 223 16.48 6.48 -17.72
CA PHE A 223 16.57 5.02 -17.81
C PHE A 223 17.54 4.44 -16.80
N THR A 224 18.75 4.99 -16.70
CA THR A 224 19.77 4.50 -15.76
C THR A 224 19.29 4.57 -14.32
N VAL A 225 18.64 5.67 -13.92
CA VAL A 225 18.10 5.79 -12.56
C VAL A 225 16.98 4.79 -12.32
N ALA A 226 16.06 4.61 -13.26
CA ALA A 226 15.00 3.60 -13.15
C ALA A 226 15.56 2.18 -13.05
N LEU A 227 16.56 1.85 -13.88
CA LEU A 227 17.24 0.56 -13.87
C LEU A 227 17.95 0.28 -12.55
N LEU A 228 18.73 1.25 -12.06
CA LEU A 228 19.45 1.09 -10.79
C LEU A 228 18.48 1.06 -9.61
N THR A 229 17.53 1.99 -9.52
CA THR A 229 16.60 2.06 -8.38
C THR A 229 15.73 0.81 -8.30
N VAL A 230 15.08 0.40 -9.40
CA VAL A 230 14.20 -0.77 -9.38
C VAL A 230 15.00 -2.06 -9.36
N GLY A 231 16.12 -2.13 -10.08
CA GLY A 231 17.00 -3.29 -10.07
C GLY A 231 17.57 -3.56 -8.68
N LEU A 232 18.22 -2.58 -8.06
CA LEU A 232 18.77 -2.72 -6.70
C LEU A 232 17.67 -3.07 -5.69
N PHE A 233 16.51 -2.40 -5.76
CA PHE A 233 15.37 -2.76 -4.90
C PHE A 233 14.94 -4.21 -5.12
N CYS A 234 14.77 -4.66 -6.36
CA CYS A 234 14.27 -6.01 -6.65
C CYS A 234 15.26 -7.13 -6.33
N PHE A 235 16.55 -6.80 -6.18
CA PHE A 235 17.60 -7.74 -5.77
C PHE A 235 17.94 -7.69 -4.28
N THR A 236 17.25 -6.88 -3.48
CA THR A 236 17.40 -6.99 -2.02
C THR A 236 16.80 -8.31 -1.52
N PRO A 237 17.34 -8.92 -0.45
CA PRO A 237 16.83 -10.19 0.06
C PRO A 237 15.35 -10.13 0.38
N TYR A 238 14.88 -9.09 1.09
CA TYR A 238 13.46 -8.93 1.37
C TYR A 238 12.60 -8.73 0.13
N SER A 239 13.09 -8.01 -0.89
CA SER A 239 12.31 -7.87 -2.12
C SER A 239 12.21 -9.18 -2.88
N ILE A 240 13.28 -9.97 -2.92
CA ILE A 240 13.25 -11.32 -3.49
C ILE A 240 12.29 -12.21 -2.68
N TYR A 241 12.48 -12.31 -1.36
CA TYR A 241 11.66 -13.11 -0.47
C TYR A 241 10.17 -12.77 -0.60
N TYR A 242 9.80 -11.50 -0.41
CA TYR A 242 8.40 -11.07 -0.50
C TYR A 242 7.83 -11.06 -1.92
N SER A 243 8.62 -11.31 -2.96
CA SER A 243 8.12 -11.35 -4.33
C SER A 243 7.41 -12.67 -4.69
N PHE A 244 7.59 -13.73 -3.90
CA PHE A 244 6.94 -15.03 -4.11
C PHE A 244 6.25 -15.57 -2.86
N VAL A 245 6.67 -15.14 -1.66
CA VAL A 245 6.04 -15.54 -0.40
C VAL A 245 4.59 -15.07 -0.36
N GLY A 246 3.67 -15.96 0.02
CA GLY A 246 2.24 -15.76 0.10
C GLY A 246 1.77 -14.74 1.15
N ARG A 247 2.20 -13.48 1.00
CA ARG A 247 1.98 -12.34 1.90
C ARG A 247 1.84 -11.04 1.10
N GLY A 248 1.27 -10.01 1.71
CA GLY A 248 1.00 -8.73 1.06
C GLY A 248 2.14 -7.71 1.02
N TYR A 249 3.34 -8.02 1.50
CA TYR A 249 4.41 -7.01 1.66
C TYR A 249 4.88 -6.40 0.34
N PHE A 250 4.98 -7.19 -0.75
CA PHE A 250 5.39 -6.63 -2.04
C PHE A 250 4.31 -5.70 -2.62
N LEU A 251 3.03 -6.01 -2.42
CA LEU A 251 1.92 -5.12 -2.75
C LEU A 251 2.03 -3.79 -1.98
N GLN A 252 2.34 -3.88 -0.68
CA GLN A 252 2.57 -2.72 0.17
C GLN A 252 3.75 -1.88 -0.33
N ALA A 253 4.85 -2.51 -0.75
CA ALA A 253 6.02 -1.82 -1.31
C ALA A 253 5.68 -1.08 -2.61
N ILE A 254 4.88 -1.69 -3.50
CA ILE A 254 4.37 -1.04 -4.72
C ILE A 254 3.50 0.18 -4.36
N CYS A 255 2.59 0.03 -3.39
CA CYS A 255 1.74 1.13 -2.93
C CYS A 255 2.59 2.29 -2.37
N SER A 256 3.61 1.99 -1.56
CA SER A 256 4.56 2.98 -1.03
C SER A 256 5.33 3.68 -2.15
N GLY A 257 5.87 2.94 -3.11
CA GLY A 257 6.62 3.50 -4.24
C GLY A 257 5.78 4.40 -5.14
N LEU A 258 4.56 3.97 -5.48
CA LEU A 258 3.62 4.79 -6.25
C LEU A 258 3.13 6.01 -5.47
N GLY A 259 2.86 5.85 -4.17
CA GLY A 259 2.52 6.95 -3.26
C GLY A 259 3.64 7.99 -3.17
N PHE A 260 4.89 7.54 -3.08
CA PHE A 260 6.07 8.41 -3.11
C PHE A 260 6.18 9.19 -4.42
N LEU A 261 6.06 8.52 -5.57
CA LEU A 261 6.08 9.19 -6.87
C LEU A 261 4.90 10.18 -7.04
N ALA A 262 3.73 9.86 -6.48
CA ALA A 262 2.59 10.77 -6.44
C ALA A 262 2.89 12.02 -5.59
N VAL A 263 3.51 11.88 -4.42
CA VAL A 263 3.97 13.02 -3.60
C VAL A 263 4.98 13.88 -4.36
N LEU A 264 5.95 13.26 -5.05
CA LEU A 264 6.89 14.00 -5.90
C LEU A 264 6.15 14.76 -7.01
N GLY A 265 5.14 14.12 -7.62
CA GLY A 265 4.26 14.74 -8.60
C GLY A 265 3.55 15.98 -8.03
N ILE A 266 2.86 15.83 -6.90
CA ILE A 266 2.11 16.92 -6.23
C ILE A 266 3.04 18.09 -5.88
N CYS A 267 4.22 17.81 -5.31
CA CYS A 267 5.10 18.83 -4.77
C CYS A 267 5.95 19.54 -5.82
N TYR A 268 6.28 18.87 -6.93
CA TYR A 268 7.31 19.33 -7.87
C TYR A 268 6.91 19.30 -9.35
N ARG A 269 5.78 18.70 -9.72
CA ARG A 269 5.31 18.65 -11.12
C ARG A 269 3.89 19.21 -11.21
N PRO A 270 3.71 20.47 -11.65
CA PRO A 270 2.39 21.08 -11.74
C PRO A 270 1.59 20.57 -12.94
N THR A 271 1.72 19.30 -13.33
CA THR A 271 0.93 18.70 -14.41
C THR A 271 0.23 17.46 -13.88
N ARG A 272 -1.01 17.22 -14.30
CA ARG A 272 -1.81 16.04 -13.90
C ARG A 272 -1.96 15.90 -12.37
N LEU A 273 -2.19 17.01 -11.69
CA LEU A 273 -2.31 17.03 -10.23
C LEU A 273 -3.47 16.14 -9.73
N ARG A 274 -4.58 16.05 -10.48
CA ARG A 274 -5.70 15.15 -10.13
C ARG A 274 -5.24 13.71 -10.07
N LEU A 275 -4.49 13.27 -11.09
CA LEU A 275 -3.93 11.93 -11.12
C LEU A 275 -3.03 11.67 -9.90
N TYR A 276 -2.12 12.58 -9.57
CA TYR A 276 -1.22 12.34 -8.43
C TYR A 276 -1.96 12.27 -7.10
N TRP A 277 -2.92 13.16 -6.85
CA TRP A 277 -3.77 13.07 -5.67
C TRP A 277 -4.60 11.78 -5.63
N PHE A 278 -5.14 11.36 -6.78
CA PHE A 278 -5.89 10.12 -6.89
C PHE A 278 -5.01 8.89 -6.63
N VAL A 279 -3.81 8.83 -7.20
CA VAL A 279 -2.85 7.75 -6.95
C VAL A 279 -2.47 7.70 -5.48
N LEU A 280 -2.15 8.85 -4.84
CA LEU A 280 -1.85 8.90 -3.42
C LEU A 280 -3.02 8.39 -2.57
N LEU A 281 -4.26 8.79 -2.88
CA LEU A 281 -5.46 8.32 -2.19
C LEU A 281 -5.63 6.80 -2.32
N VAL A 282 -5.61 6.27 -3.55
CA VAL A 282 -5.86 4.86 -3.81
C VAL A 282 -4.74 3.98 -3.23
N THR A 283 -3.47 4.34 -3.43
CA THR A 283 -2.36 3.55 -2.88
C THR A 283 -2.34 3.60 -1.35
N SER A 284 -2.81 4.70 -0.75
CA SER A 284 -2.95 4.77 0.71
C SER A 284 -4.02 3.82 1.23
N ILE A 285 -5.20 3.79 0.59
CA ILE A 285 -6.29 2.88 0.96
C ILE A 285 -5.86 1.43 0.77
N LEU A 286 -5.29 1.09 -0.40
CA LEU A 286 -4.84 -0.27 -0.69
C LEU A 286 -3.67 -0.69 0.22
N GLY A 287 -2.74 0.22 0.51
CA GLY A 287 -1.64 -0.04 1.44
C GLY A 287 -2.13 -0.34 2.85
N PHE A 288 -3.01 0.51 3.39
CA PHE A 288 -3.62 0.28 4.71
C PHE A 288 -4.47 -0.98 4.74
N TYR A 289 -5.28 -1.24 3.71
CA TYR A 289 -6.11 -2.44 3.64
C TYR A 289 -5.30 -3.71 3.38
N THR A 290 -4.09 -3.58 2.83
CA THR A 290 -3.12 -4.68 2.84
C THR A 290 -2.70 -4.96 4.28
N ILE A 291 -2.15 -3.98 4.99
CA ILE A 291 -1.76 -4.14 6.38
C ILE A 291 -1.69 -2.77 7.09
N PRO A 292 -2.12 -2.65 8.37
CA PRO A 292 -2.13 -1.36 9.08
C PRO A 292 -0.76 -0.70 9.24
N THR A 293 0.34 -1.46 9.19
CA THR A 293 1.72 -0.94 9.27
C THR A 293 2.09 -0.04 8.10
N TYR A 294 1.26 0.03 7.05
CA TYR A 294 1.39 1.06 6.00
C TYR A 294 1.37 2.50 6.55
N ALA A 295 0.92 2.71 7.80
CA ALA A 295 1.12 3.95 8.53
C ALA A 295 2.57 4.49 8.46
N TYR A 296 3.57 3.61 8.52
CA TYR A 296 4.98 4.01 8.45
C TYR A 296 5.39 4.55 7.08
N ALA A 297 4.68 4.20 6.00
CA ALA A 297 4.86 4.80 4.68
C ALA A 297 3.97 6.03 4.49
N PHE A 298 2.71 5.95 4.93
CA PHE A 298 1.71 6.99 4.75
C PHE A 298 2.02 8.29 5.50
N LEU A 299 2.38 8.22 6.78
CA LEU A 299 2.59 9.40 7.61
C LEU A 299 3.74 10.29 7.09
N PRO A 300 4.92 9.76 6.71
CA PRO A 300 5.95 10.58 6.07
C PRO A 300 5.50 11.23 4.76
N LEU A 301 4.79 10.48 3.91
CA LEU A 301 4.27 11.00 2.64
C LEU A 301 3.30 12.17 2.87
N MET A 302 2.37 12.01 3.82
CA MET A 302 1.42 13.08 4.16
C MET A 302 2.11 14.28 4.82
N LEU A 303 3.13 14.06 5.65
CA LEU A 303 3.90 15.14 6.26
C LEU A 303 4.65 15.97 5.20
N VAL A 304 5.23 15.33 4.18
CA VAL A 304 5.86 16.03 3.06
C VAL A 304 4.85 16.92 2.32
N VAL A 305 3.67 16.40 2.02
CA VAL A 305 2.65 17.19 1.29
C VAL A 305 2.08 18.30 2.18
N ALA A 306 1.87 18.02 3.46
CA ALA A 306 1.42 19.00 4.45
C ALA A 306 2.42 20.16 4.60
N THR A 307 3.70 19.85 4.85
CA THR A 307 4.77 20.86 4.94
C THR A 307 4.88 21.66 3.65
N ARG A 308 4.80 21.01 2.49
CA ARG A 308 4.77 21.71 1.19
C ARG A 308 3.57 22.63 1.05
N SER A 309 2.39 22.23 1.53
CA SER A 309 1.18 23.06 1.51
C SER A 309 1.30 24.31 2.39
N LEU A 310 2.04 24.23 3.50
CA LEU A 310 2.30 25.37 4.38
C LEU A 310 3.34 26.33 3.80
N TRP A 311 4.42 25.81 3.20
CA TRP A 311 5.48 26.64 2.62
C TRP A 311 5.14 27.19 1.24
N ARG A 312 4.31 26.49 0.48
CA ARG A 312 3.90 26.85 -0.88
C ARG A 312 2.38 26.63 -1.03
N PRO A 313 1.52 27.39 -0.33
CA PRO A 313 0.06 27.25 -0.42
C PRO A 313 -0.47 27.55 -1.83
N GLY A 314 0.28 28.33 -2.60
CA GLY A 314 0.08 28.54 -4.04
C GLY A 314 0.41 27.34 -4.94
N GLN A 315 0.81 26.18 -4.42
CA GLN A 315 1.06 24.98 -5.22
C GLN A 315 0.25 23.80 -4.70
N VAL A 316 0.18 23.62 -3.39
CA VAL A 316 -0.52 22.53 -2.73
C VAL A 316 -1.54 23.13 -1.77
N ALA A 317 -2.83 22.84 -2.00
CA ALA A 317 -3.90 23.37 -1.16
C ALA A 317 -3.99 22.58 0.16
N PRO A 318 -4.04 23.22 1.34
CA PRO A 318 -4.15 22.50 2.63
C PRO A 318 -5.45 21.69 2.72
N GLY A 319 -6.54 22.18 2.13
CA GLY A 319 -7.80 21.43 2.03
C GLY A 319 -7.68 20.12 1.25
N ALA A 320 -6.76 20.03 0.27
CA ALA A 320 -6.50 18.79 -0.46
C ALA A 320 -5.78 17.75 0.40
N VAL A 321 -4.84 18.19 1.25
CA VAL A 321 -4.15 17.35 2.23
C VAL A 321 -5.15 16.76 3.22
N LEU A 322 -5.98 17.63 3.81
CA LEU A 322 -7.01 17.23 4.76
C LEU A 322 -8.03 16.28 4.13
N ALA A 323 -8.53 16.61 2.94
CA ALA A 323 -9.48 15.76 2.22
C ALA A 323 -8.90 14.37 1.92
N THR A 324 -7.63 14.29 1.48
CA THR A 324 -6.97 13.00 1.19
C THR A 324 -6.81 12.16 2.45
N GLY A 325 -6.39 12.77 3.56
CA GLY A 325 -6.27 12.09 4.85
C GLY A 325 -7.61 11.58 5.38
N LEU A 326 -8.65 12.43 5.36
CA LEU A 326 -10.00 12.07 5.80
C LEU A 326 -10.61 10.97 4.93
N LEU A 327 -10.52 11.08 3.60
CA LEU A 327 -11.05 10.07 2.70
C LEU A 327 -10.33 8.72 2.86
N THR A 328 -9.01 8.73 3.04
CA THR A 328 -8.24 7.52 3.36
C THR A 328 -8.74 6.90 4.67
N GLY A 329 -8.84 7.71 5.74
CA GLY A 329 -9.29 7.24 7.05
C GLY A 329 -10.71 6.66 7.03
N VAL A 330 -11.66 7.34 6.37
CA VAL A 330 -13.05 6.86 6.22
C VAL A 330 -13.09 5.56 5.43
N ALA A 331 -12.38 5.47 4.29
CA ALA A 331 -12.35 4.26 3.49
C ALA A 331 -11.75 3.07 4.26
N CYS A 332 -10.64 3.28 4.98
CA CYS A 332 -10.04 2.27 5.83
C CYS A 332 -10.96 1.86 6.98
N ALA A 333 -11.63 2.80 7.64
CA ALA A 333 -12.59 2.50 8.70
C ALA A 333 -13.74 1.62 8.20
N LEU A 334 -14.27 1.89 6.99
CA LEU A 334 -15.29 1.05 6.36
C LEU A 334 -14.75 -0.34 6.03
N LEU A 335 -13.57 -0.43 5.40
CA LEU A 335 -12.94 -1.70 5.01
C LEU A 335 -12.58 -2.59 6.21
N TYR A 336 -12.19 -2.00 7.34
CA TYR A 336 -11.89 -2.71 8.59
C TYR A 336 -13.11 -2.87 9.51
N ALA A 337 -14.28 -2.32 9.15
CA ALA A 337 -15.49 -2.49 9.96
C ALA A 337 -15.86 -3.97 10.20
N PRO A 338 -15.81 -4.88 9.20
CA PRO A 338 -16.06 -6.30 9.44
C PRO A 338 -15.09 -6.91 10.44
N VAL A 339 -13.79 -6.58 10.35
CA VAL A 339 -12.77 -7.03 11.31
C VAL A 339 -13.10 -6.55 12.73
N MET A 340 -13.46 -5.28 12.88
CA MET A 340 -13.82 -4.71 14.18
C MET A 340 -15.08 -5.34 14.78
N LEU A 341 -16.04 -5.73 13.96
CA LEU A 341 -17.29 -6.36 14.40
C LEU A 341 -17.11 -7.85 14.75
N VAL A 342 -16.35 -8.59 13.94
CA VAL A 342 -16.17 -10.04 14.07
C VAL A 342 -15.06 -10.38 15.07
N SER A 343 -13.85 -9.87 14.86
CA SER A 343 -12.67 -10.16 15.69
C SER A 343 -12.46 -9.18 16.84
N GLY A 344 -13.10 -8.01 16.77
CA GLY A 344 -13.02 -6.99 17.81
C GLY A 344 -11.87 -5.99 17.59
N PRO A 345 -12.00 -4.75 18.09
CA PRO A 345 -11.03 -3.68 17.85
C PRO A 345 -9.67 -3.92 18.53
N ARG A 346 -9.62 -4.75 19.58
CA ARG A 346 -8.37 -5.06 20.30
C ARG A 346 -7.32 -5.73 19.41
N MET A 347 -7.74 -6.52 18.43
CA MET A 347 -6.83 -7.19 17.51
C MET A 347 -6.05 -6.20 16.62
N LEU A 348 -6.68 -5.06 16.30
CA LEU A 348 -6.06 -4.02 15.49
C LEU A 348 -5.27 -3.01 16.33
N PHE A 349 -5.79 -2.60 17.49
CA PHE A 349 -5.25 -1.46 18.25
C PHE A 349 -4.57 -1.83 19.57
N SER A 350 -4.68 -3.07 20.04
CA SER A 350 -4.20 -3.48 21.37
C SER A 350 -3.53 -4.86 21.34
N ASN A 351 -2.91 -5.20 20.22
CA ASN A 351 -2.11 -6.42 20.11
C ASN A 351 -0.71 -6.23 20.72
N GLN A 352 -0.01 -7.35 20.93
CA GLN A 352 1.30 -7.38 21.58
C GLN A 352 2.38 -6.53 20.88
N TYR A 353 2.30 -6.37 19.57
CA TYR A 353 3.27 -5.59 18.79
C TYR A 353 3.07 -4.08 18.89
N LEU A 354 1.92 -3.62 19.39
CA LEU A 354 1.61 -2.21 19.61
C LEU A 354 1.83 -1.77 21.07
N LYS A 355 2.14 -2.70 21.96
CA LYS A 355 2.37 -2.38 23.37
C LYS A 355 3.74 -1.72 23.52
N ALA A 356 3.74 -0.46 23.93
CA ALA A 356 4.97 0.29 24.20
C ALA A 356 5.85 -0.45 25.22
N LEU A 357 7.13 -0.56 24.91
CA LEU A 357 8.15 -1.10 25.81
C LEU A 357 8.56 -0.03 26.82
N PRO A 358 9.01 -0.43 28.03
CA PRO A 358 9.68 0.50 28.94
C PRO A 358 10.85 1.17 28.23
N PHE A 359 10.99 2.50 28.38
CA PHE A 359 11.97 3.29 27.64
C PHE A 359 13.40 2.71 27.75
N ALA A 360 13.81 2.27 28.95
CA ALA A 360 15.12 1.65 29.17
C ALA A 360 15.32 0.30 28.43
N THR A 361 14.25 -0.44 28.19
CA THR A 361 14.30 -1.68 27.38
C THR A 361 14.35 -1.33 25.89
N PHE A 362 13.53 -0.37 25.47
CA PHE A 362 13.51 0.12 24.09
C PHE A 362 14.88 0.67 23.67
N THR A 363 15.47 1.59 24.43
CA THR A 363 16.74 2.23 24.06
C THR A 363 17.90 1.23 23.99
N ARG A 364 17.95 0.27 24.91
CA ARG A 364 18.95 -0.82 24.88
C ARG A 364 18.79 -1.73 23.66
N GLY A 365 17.55 -2.02 23.26
CA GLY A 365 17.26 -2.91 22.13
C GLY A 365 17.24 -2.22 20.76
N PHE A 366 17.05 -0.89 20.70
CA PHE A 366 16.75 -0.19 19.45
C PHE A 366 17.85 -0.30 18.40
N ALA A 367 19.12 -0.18 18.81
CA ALA A 367 20.25 -0.33 17.90
C ALA A 367 20.33 -1.74 17.32
N SER A 368 20.14 -2.77 18.16
CA SER A 368 20.14 -4.17 17.73
C SER A 368 18.95 -4.47 16.82
N HIS A 369 17.74 -4.05 17.19
CA HIS A 369 16.54 -4.23 16.37
C HIS A 369 16.67 -3.55 15.00
N SER A 370 17.13 -2.29 14.98
CA SER A 370 17.37 -1.56 13.74
C SER A 370 18.45 -2.23 12.91
N GLY A 371 19.52 -2.73 13.55
CA GLY A 371 20.56 -3.50 12.89
C GLY A 371 19.98 -4.69 12.14
N VAL A 372 19.24 -5.55 12.84
CA VAL A 372 18.57 -6.72 12.24
C VAL A 372 17.70 -6.33 11.04
N VAL A 373 16.84 -5.31 11.16
CA VAL A 373 15.99 -4.84 10.06
C VAL A 373 16.82 -4.41 8.84
N LEU A 374 17.94 -3.73 9.06
CA LEU A 374 18.84 -3.28 8.00
C LEU A 374 19.66 -4.41 7.39
N GLU A 375 20.03 -5.39 8.20
CA GLU A 375 20.75 -6.59 7.78
C GLU A 375 19.90 -7.41 6.81
N TYR A 376 18.62 -7.61 7.12
CA TYR A 376 17.71 -8.29 6.18
C TYR A 376 17.45 -7.46 4.91
N LEU A 377 17.47 -6.13 4.99
CA LEU A 377 17.29 -5.27 3.83
C LEU A 377 18.49 -5.32 2.88
N ILE A 378 19.70 -5.51 3.40
CA ILE A 378 20.95 -5.54 2.61
C ILE A 378 21.44 -6.97 2.31
N GLY A 379 21.07 -7.95 3.14
CA GLY A 379 21.50 -9.34 3.03
C GLY A 379 22.86 -9.64 3.63
N GLN A 380 23.35 -8.78 4.53
CA GLN A 380 24.68 -8.93 5.09
C GLN A 380 24.75 -8.38 6.52
N GLU A 381 24.93 -9.29 7.48
CA GLU A 381 24.92 -9.02 8.94
C GLU A 381 25.97 -7.97 9.36
N ARG A 382 27.15 -7.96 8.72
CA ARG A 382 28.28 -7.12 9.18
C ARG A 382 28.33 -5.75 8.51
N ILE A 383 27.76 -5.64 7.32
CA ILE A 383 27.85 -4.45 6.47
C ILE A 383 26.55 -3.63 6.51
N GLY A 384 25.40 -4.26 6.77
CA GLY A 384 24.08 -3.65 6.62
C GLY A 384 23.92 -2.33 7.38
N THR A 385 24.13 -2.35 8.69
CA THR A 385 23.96 -1.16 9.54
C THR A 385 24.91 -0.03 9.15
N ALA A 386 26.20 -0.34 8.97
CA ALA A 386 27.21 0.65 8.60
C ALA A 386 26.94 1.25 7.21
N SER A 387 26.55 0.43 6.24
CA SER A 387 26.21 0.89 4.89
C SER A 387 24.97 1.77 4.86
N VAL A 388 23.92 1.43 5.59
CA VAL A 388 22.72 2.29 5.66
C VAL A 388 23.04 3.60 6.34
N LEU A 389 23.76 3.59 7.47
CA LEU A 389 24.19 4.83 8.13
C LEU A 389 25.04 5.68 7.19
N LEU A 390 25.98 5.06 6.47
CA LEU A 390 26.79 5.75 5.47
C LEU A 390 25.93 6.37 4.36
N ILE A 391 24.94 5.66 3.83
CA ILE A 391 24.01 6.19 2.82
C ILE A 391 23.28 7.42 3.36
N HIS A 392 22.77 7.37 4.59
CA HIS A 392 22.09 8.51 5.21
C HIS A 392 23.04 9.70 5.42
N VAL A 393 24.25 9.44 5.93
CA VAL A 393 25.27 10.49 6.15
C VAL A 393 25.69 11.12 4.83
N VAL A 394 25.98 10.32 3.80
CA VAL A 394 26.32 10.81 2.45
C VAL A 394 25.17 11.61 1.85
N LEU A 395 23.92 11.17 2.04
CA LEU A 395 22.75 11.91 1.56
C LEU A 395 22.59 13.25 2.27
N LEU A 396 22.80 13.31 3.59
CA LEU A 396 22.74 14.54 4.40
C LEU A 396 23.87 15.51 4.06
N ILE A 397 25.12 15.02 3.97
CA ILE A 397 26.27 15.82 3.54
C ILE A 397 26.04 16.32 2.11
N GLY A 398 25.61 15.42 1.22
CA GLY A 398 25.28 15.73 -0.17
C GLY A 398 24.22 16.83 -0.27
N LEU A 399 23.17 16.78 0.55
CA LEU A 399 22.14 17.82 0.65
C LEU A 399 22.71 19.18 1.06
N PHE A 400 23.64 19.18 2.02
CA PHE A 400 24.26 20.40 2.53
C PHE A 400 25.16 21.07 1.49
N ILE A 401 25.96 20.29 0.77
CA ILE A 401 26.90 20.81 -0.25
C ILE A 401 26.25 21.02 -1.62
N ALA A 402 25.09 20.41 -1.88
CA ALA A 402 24.42 20.48 -3.17
C ALA A 402 24.08 21.93 -3.55
N LYS A 403 24.50 22.34 -4.75
CA LYS A 403 24.17 23.65 -5.30
C LYS A 403 22.64 23.82 -5.43
N PRO A 404 22.09 25.03 -5.22
CA PRO A 404 20.70 25.33 -5.53
C PRO A 404 20.33 24.91 -6.95
N GLY A 405 19.14 24.33 -7.13
CA GLY A 405 18.66 23.85 -8.44
C GLY A 405 19.07 22.43 -8.83
N THR A 406 19.94 21.76 -8.06
CA THR A 406 20.23 20.33 -8.27
C THR A 406 19.08 19.43 -7.84
N TRP A 407 18.96 18.24 -8.43
CA TRP A 407 17.96 17.24 -8.07
C TRP A 407 18.05 16.87 -6.58
N LEU A 408 19.27 16.79 -6.04
CA LEU A 408 19.50 16.45 -4.64
C LEU A 408 18.92 17.54 -3.74
N ARG A 409 19.17 18.82 -4.03
CA ARG A 409 18.57 19.92 -3.25
C ARG A 409 17.06 20.03 -3.43
N GLN A 410 16.53 19.61 -4.57
CA GLN A 410 15.09 19.61 -4.86
C GLN A 410 14.34 18.49 -4.13
N TYR A 411 14.84 17.26 -4.19
CA TYR A 411 14.14 16.05 -3.74
C TYR A 411 14.74 15.42 -2.48
N GLY A 412 16.01 15.66 -2.17
CA GLY A 412 16.74 14.98 -1.12
C GLY A 412 16.12 15.19 0.27
N GLY A 413 15.57 16.37 0.57
CA GLY A 413 14.86 16.60 1.84
C GLY A 413 13.62 15.71 2.00
N VAL A 414 12.89 15.47 0.91
CA VAL A 414 11.74 14.55 0.89
C VAL A 414 12.20 13.11 1.06
N ILE A 415 13.29 12.72 0.37
CA ILE A 415 13.87 11.38 0.49
C ILE A 415 14.32 11.12 1.93
N VAL A 416 15.09 12.04 2.52
CA VAL A 416 15.55 11.94 3.92
C VAL A 416 14.37 11.84 4.88
N LEU A 417 13.33 12.66 4.71
CA LEU A 417 12.18 12.63 5.61
C LEU A 417 11.43 11.30 5.50
N VAL A 418 11.21 10.79 4.28
CA VAL A 418 10.52 9.50 4.07
C VAL A 418 11.36 8.33 4.60
N LEU A 419 12.68 8.39 4.53
CA LEU A 419 13.57 7.34 5.05
C LEU A 419 13.71 7.38 6.58
N LEU A 420 13.83 8.56 7.19
CA LEU A 420 14.13 8.70 8.61
C LEU A 420 12.88 8.74 9.50
N LEU A 421 11.76 9.28 9.02
CA LEU A 421 10.57 9.44 9.84
C LEU A 421 9.99 8.11 10.35
N PRO A 422 10.02 6.97 9.61
CA PRO A 422 9.63 5.68 10.18
C PRO A 422 10.35 5.35 11.49
N TYR A 423 11.67 5.57 11.57
CA TYR A 423 12.44 5.39 12.81
C TYR A 423 11.99 6.35 13.92
N GLY A 424 11.66 7.60 13.57
CA GLY A 424 11.08 8.56 14.50
C GLY A 424 9.73 8.11 15.05
N ILE A 425 8.85 7.54 14.22
CA ILE A 425 7.54 7.02 14.63
C ILE A 425 7.73 5.79 15.54
N ILE A 426 8.63 4.86 15.17
CA ILE A 426 8.99 3.70 16.00
C ILE A 426 9.49 4.15 17.37
N THR A 427 10.35 5.17 17.40
CA THR A 427 10.90 5.74 18.64
C THR A 427 9.81 6.39 19.49
N TRP A 428 8.92 7.17 18.87
CA TRP A 428 7.80 7.79 19.57
C TRP A 428 6.83 6.75 20.17
N GLN A 429 6.58 5.66 19.45
CA GLN A 429 5.75 4.56 19.93
C GLN A 429 6.46 3.66 20.95
N SER A 430 7.80 3.69 21.00
CA SER A 430 8.63 2.80 21.82
C SER A 430 8.30 1.32 21.62
N VAL A 431 8.04 0.91 20.38
CA VAL A 431 7.75 -0.47 20.00
C VAL A 431 8.85 -1.04 19.11
N PHE A 432 9.00 -2.36 19.07
CA PHE A 432 9.71 -3.03 17.99
C PHE A 432 8.68 -3.66 17.08
N PRO A 433 8.38 -3.05 15.90
CA PRO A 433 7.57 -3.71 14.90
C PRO A 433 8.19 -5.07 14.62
N PRO A 434 7.39 -6.13 14.40
CA PRO A 434 7.95 -7.41 14.03
C PRO A 434 8.84 -7.20 12.79
N PRO A 435 10.12 -7.60 12.82
CA PRO A 435 10.84 -7.77 11.58
C PRO A 435 9.98 -8.76 10.79
N GLY A 436 9.56 -8.40 9.58
CA GLY A 436 8.90 -9.39 8.74
C GLY A 436 9.80 -10.64 8.69
N PRO A 437 9.22 -11.84 8.72
CA PRO A 437 9.96 -13.08 8.96
C PRO A 437 11.26 -13.21 8.15
#